data_AF-A0A139PQW0-F1
#
_entry.id   AF-A0A139PQW0-F1
#
_cell.length_a   1.000
_cell.length_b   1.000
_cell.length_c   1.000
_cell.angle_alpha   90.00
_cell.angle_beta   90.00
_cell.angle_gamma   90.00
#
_symmetry.space_group_name_H-M   'P 1'
#
loop_
_entity.id
_entity.type
_entity.pdbx_description
1 polymer ?
#
loop_
_entity_poly.entity_id
_entity_poly.type
_entity_poly.pdbx_seq_one_letter_code
_entity_poly.pdbx_strand_id
1 'polypeptide(L)' 'MIEVFSNDELFSKGVYKWTGGTSLGSYFVSSTSSHYDWALKKLKTHRKNCKV' A
#
# COMPACT_ATOMS: atom_id res chain seq x y z
N MET A 1 1.36 12.25 8.41
CA MET A 1 0.33 12.14 7.34
C MET A 1 -0.80 11.19 7.74
N ILE A 2 -0.53 9.97 8.21
CA ILE A 2 -1.61 9.04 8.61
C ILE A 2 -2.25 9.39 9.97
N GLU A 3 -1.50 10.11 10.82
CA GLU A 3 -1.87 10.45 12.20
C GLU A 3 -3.05 11.42 12.33
N VAL A 4 -3.45 12.06 11.23
CA VAL A 4 -4.61 12.98 11.22
C VAL A 4 -5.94 12.23 11.10
N PHE A 5 -5.89 10.93 10.77
CA PHE A 5 -7.06 10.09 10.62
C PHE A 5 -7.28 9.27 11.89
N SER A 6 -8.54 9.11 12.27
CA SER A 6 -8.95 8.18 13.31
C SER A 6 -8.82 6.71 12.85
N ASN A 7 -8.85 5.77 13.80
CA ASN A 7 -8.88 4.34 13.48
C ASN A 7 -10.10 3.95 12.64
N ASP A 8 -11.26 4.56 12.90
CA ASP A 8 -12.46 4.28 12.12
C ASP A 8 -12.31 4.75 10.67
N GLU A 9 -11.75 5.94 10.45
CA GLU A 9 -11.48 6.43 9.10
C GLU A 9 -10.48 5.55 8.33
N LEU A 10 -9.48 5.01 9.03
CA LEU A 10 -8.45 4.17 8.42
C LEU A 10 -8.94 2.75 8.14
N PHE A 11 -9.72 2.16 9.03
CA PHE A 11 -9.97 0.71 9.03
C PHE A 11 -11.44 0.32 8.80
N SER A 12 -12.39 1.24 8.91
CA SER A 12 -13.79 0.98 8.56
C SER A 12 -14.05 1.17 7.06
N LYS A 13 -14.96 0.35 6.51
CA LYS A 13 -15.41 0.44 5.11
C LYS A 13 -16.53 1.47 4.98
N GLY A 14 -16.64 2.10 3.82
CA GLY A 14 -17.75 2.99 3.49
C GLY A 14 -17.70 4.38 4.14
N VAL A 15 -16.66 4.67 4.94
CA VAL A 15 -16.40 6.03 5.46
C VAL A 15 -16.15 7.01 4.32
N TYR A 16 -15.37 6.57 3.32
CA TYR A 16 -15.04 7.35 2.13
C TYR A 16 -15.64 6.71 0.88
N LYS A 17 -16.54 7.42 0.19
CA LYS A 17 -17.26 6.88 -0.98
C LYS A 17 -16.35 6.42 -2.12
N TRP A 18 -15.20 7.08 -2.27
CA TRP A 18 -14.25 6.80 -3.36
C TRP A 18 -13.42 5.53 -3.14
N THR A 19 -13.38 4.96 -1.93
CA THR A 19 -12.57 3.75 -1.66
C THR A 19 -13.21 2.47 -2.20
N GLY A 20 -14.34 2.55 -2.91
CA GLY A 20 -14.91 1.43 -3.67
C GLY A 20 -15.26 0.20 -2.82
N GLY A 21 -15.63 0.40 -1.56
CA GLY A 21 -15.97 -0.69 -0.63
C GLY A 21 -14.80 -1.25 0.18
N THR A 22 -13.59 -0.72 0.00
CA THR A 22 -12.42 -1.01 0.85
C THR A 22 -12.22 0.08 1.91
N SER A 23 -11.33 -0.16 2.89
CA SER A 23 -10.96 0.86 3.86
C SER A 23 -9.89 1.81 3.29
N LEU A 24 -9.79 3.03 3.81
CA LEU A 24 -8.74 3.98 3.43
C LEU A 24 -7.33 3.41 3.65
N GLY A 25 -7.13 2.72 4.77
CA GLY A 25 -5.87 2.06 5.10
C GLY A 25 -5.43 1.04 4.05
N SER A 26 -6.38 0.37 3.38
CA SER A 26 -6.07 -0.59 2.30
C SER A 26 -5.40 0.11 1.10
N TYR A 27 -5.81 1.33 0.77
CA TYR A 27 -5.17 2.13 -0.27
C TYR A 27 -3.75 2.54 0.11
N PHE A 28 -3.53 2.94 1.37
CA PHE A 28 -2.19 3.28 1.86
C PHE A 28 -1.26 2.06 1.81
N VAL A 29 -1.70 0.92 2.31
CA VAL A 29 -0.91 -0.33 2.28
C VAL A 29 -0.56 -0.72 0.84
N SER A 30 -1.54 -0.67 -0.08
CA SER A 30 -1.34 -1.00 -1.49
C SER A 30 -0.34 -0.06 -2.16
N SER A 31 -0.47 1.25 -1.92
CA SER A 31 0.33 2.28 -2.59
C SER A 31 1.70 2.51 -1.96
N THR A 32 1.95 2.01 -0.74
CA THR A 32 3.20 2.21 -0.01
C THR A 32 3.88 0.88 0.30
N SER A 33 3.64 0.29 1.47
CA SER A 33 4.37 -0.89 1.96
C SER A 33 4.34 -2.07 0.98
N SER A 34 3.16 -2.43 0.47
CA SER A 34 3.04 -3.53 -0.49
C SER A 34 3.72 -3.22 -1.83
N HIS A 35 3.67 -1.97 -2.26
CA HIS A 35 4.34 -1.54 -3.49
C HIS A 35 5.87 -1.59 -3.34
N TYR A 36 6.40 -1.12 -2.22
CA TYR A 36 7.83 -1.19 -1.92
C TYR A 36 8.32 -2.64 -1.83
N ASP A 37 7.56 -3.52 -1.20
CA ASP A 37 7.89 -4.94 -1.14
C ASP A 37 7.97 -5.58 -2.54
N TRP A 38 7.00 -5.25 -3.40
CA TRP A 38 7.01 -5.68 -4.79
C TRP A 38 8.21 -5.13 -5.56
N ALA A 39 8.49 -3.84 -5.45
CA ALA A 39 9.60 -3.18 -6.12
C ALA A 39 10.94 -3.79 -5.68
N LEU A 40 11.12 -4.01 -4.38
CA LEU A 40 12.32 -4.65 -3.83
C LEU A 40 12.51 -6.07 -4.37
N LYS A 41 11.44 -6.86 -4.49
CA LYS A 41 11.49 -8.19 -5.12
C LYS A 41 11.94 -8.09 -6.57
N LYS A 42 11.39 -7.14 -7.34
CA LYS A 42 11.78 -6.92 -8.75
C LYS A 42 13.25 -6.54 -8.87
N LEU A 43 13.74 -5.61 -8.04
CA LEU A 43 15.15 -5.19 -8.03
C LEU A 43 16.09 -6.34 -7.66
N LYS A 44 15.76 -7.13 -6.63
CA LYS A 44 16.55 -8.30 -6.22
C LYS A 44 16.66 -9.33 -7.34
N THR A 45 15.55 -9.64 -8.00
CA THR A 45 15.53 -10.57 -9.14
C THR A 45 16.31 -10.03 -10.33
N HIS A 46 16.13 -8.76 -10.69
CA HIS A 46 16.89 -8.13 -11.77
C HIS A 46 18.40 -8.17 -11.49
N ARG A 47 18.82 -7.76 -10.29
CA ARG A 47 20.23 -7.83 -9.86
C ARG A 47 20.80 -9.24 -9.90
N LYS A 48 19.99 -10.29 -9.65
CA LYS A 48 20.45 -11.68 -9.73
C LYS A 48 20.62 -12.13 -11.19
N ASN A 49 19.72 -11.74 -12.07
CA ASN A 49 19.67 -12.21 -13.46
C ASN A 49 20.62 -11.43 -14.38
N CYS A 50 20.82 -10.14 -14.11
CA CYS A 50 21.65 -9.25 -14.92
C CYS A 50 23.01 -8.98 -14.29
N LYS A 51 23.53 -9.89 -13.45
CA LYS A 51 24.93 -9.81 -13.03
C LYS A 51 25.81 -9.93 -14.27
N VAL A 52 26.59 -8.88 -14.54
CA VAL A 52 27.78 -8.98 -15.38
C VAL A 52 28.86 -9.69 -14.57
#